data_AF-D5VRM2-F1
#
_entry.id   AF-D5VRM2-F1
#
_cell.length_a   1.000
_cell.length_b   1.000
_cell.length_c   1.000
_cell.angle_alpha   90.00
_cell.angle_beta   90.00
_cell.angle_gamma   90.00
#
_symmetry.space_group_name_H-M   'P 1'
#
loop_
_entity.id
_entity.type
_entity.pdbx_description
1 polymer ?
#
loop_
_entity_poly.entity_id
_entity_poly.type
_entity_poly.pdbx_seq_one_letter_code
_entity_poly.pdbx_strand_id
1 'polypeptide(L)'
;MLDLSKFRMITDVKSKGNKLILEINKNYITELEIPYENVEIEGSIIKVNDHPRKAKNIEMGILNLISYSIATNLRSKITKRRVIYISEPTPLIGHTAFGLIERGRNIIQVRGHCGCNLNCIFCSVDEGEYSKTRKNDYYVDLDHLIKEYKKLAEYKGRVKLEAHLDGQGEPSLYYPLVDLVQELSSINKDGIVTMQSNGVPLTYKLIDELEEAGLHRINLSINALDEKMAKMLAGRKDYKIEKILDIAEYIKNSKIHLLVAPLLLPNINDEEFKKVIDYTVELDQRIKQNVINPLTNKRDPILGCQLCKIYQLGRKPKKMKVWDFEKFYSLLRTYELEYKKKGIDVKLVLSPKDFGTHRRKRLPYVFKVGEVIKVKPILDGRVYGEVLAIERDRIIQIINCKNEDKLLNREVKVKILRNKDNIYVAEPI
;
A
#
# COMPACT_ATOMS: atom_id res chain seq x y z
N MET A 1 17.19 23.56 24.38
CA MET A 1 15.92 22.83 24.52
C MET A 1 15.62 22.18 23.18
N LEU A 2 15.35 20.89 23.18
CA LEU A 2 14.95 20.15 21.99
C LEU A 2 13.42 20.07 21.95
N ASP A 3 12.82 20.58 20.88
CA ASP A 3 11.38 20.54 20.67
C ASP A 3 11.05 19.52 19.56
N LEU A 4 10.47 18.40 19.97
CA LEU A 4 10.15 17.29 19.08
C LEU A 4 8.97 17.59 18.15
N SER A 5 8.14 18.59 18.45
CA SER A 5 7.00 18.97 17.60
C SER A 5 7.42 19.54 16.25
N LYS A 6 8.69 19.96 16.12
CA LYS A 6 9.28 20.46 14.87
C LYS A 6 9.49 19.36 13.83
N PHE A 7 9.50 18.09 14.25
CA PHE A 7 9.66 16.96 13.33
C PHE A 7 8.28 16.49 12.88
N ARG A 8 7.91 16.77 11.63
CA ARG A 8 6.61 16.41 11.04
C ARG A 8 6.24 14.93 11.22
N MET A 9 7.24 14.04 11.26
CA MET A 9 7.02 12.61 11.44
C MET A 9 6.60 12.23 12.87
N ILE A 10 6.88 13.06 13.88
CA ILE A 10 6.49 12.82 15.28
C ILE A 10 5.12 13.47 15.48
N THR A 11 4.09 12.65 15.60
CA THR A 11 2.69 13.13 15.64
C THR A 11 2.11 13.21 17.04
N ASP A 12 2.70 12.51 18.02
CA ASP A 12 2.36 12.57 19.44
C ASP A 12 3.57 12.14 20.28
N VAL A 13 3.68 12.68 21.50
CA VAL A 13 4.77 12.40 22.43
C VAL A 13 4.19 12.15 23.82
N LYS A 14 4.51 11.00 24.40
CA LYS A 14 4.18 10.66 25.78
C LYS A 14 5.44 10.30 26.56
N SER A 15 5.47 10.62 27.84
CA SER A 15 6.59 10.29 28.72
C SER A 15 6.12 9.65 30.02
N LYS A 16 6.97 8.80 30.59
CA LYS A 16 6.84 8.26 31.95
C LYS A 16 8.22 8.11 32.56
N GLY A 17 8.62 9.05 33.42
CA GLY A 17 10.01 9.17 33.86
C GLY A 17 10.93 9.43 32.67
N ASN A 18 12.04 8.69 32.57
CA ASN A 18 12.99 8.79 31.45
C ASN A 18 12.58 8.02 30.20
N LYS A 19 11.41 7.35 30.22
CA LYS A 19 10.87 6.63 29.06
C LYS A 19 10.07 7.58 28.18
N LEU A 20 10.44 7.61 26.90
CA LEU A 20 9.78 8.36 25.85
C LEU A 20 9.04 7.40 24.92
N ILE A 21 7.78 7.70 24.65
CA ILE A 21 6.91 6.97 23.72
C ILE A 21 6.54 7.94 22.62
N LEU A 22 7.00 7.65 21.41
CA LEU A 22 6.79 8.50 20.23
C LEU A 22 5.79 7.85 19.31
N GLU A 23 4.75 8.60 18.96
CA GLU A 23 3.90 8.27 17.82
C GLU A 23 4.54 8.81 16.55
N ILE A 24 4.79 7.90 15.61
CA ILE A 24 5.42 8.20 14.34
C ILE A 24 4.39 8.07 13.23
N ASN A 25 4.25 9.11 12.40
CA ASN A 25 3.40 9.13 11.23
C ASN A 25 1.98 8.62 11.53
N LYS A 26 1.44 9.02 12.69
CA LYS A 26 0.10 8.68 13.22
C LYS A 26 -0.23 7.19 13.42
N ASN A 27 0.47 6.27 12.77
CA ASN A 27 0.11 4.85 12.70
C ASN A 27 1.15 3.94 13.34
N TYR A 28 2.30 4.50 13.72
CA TYR A 28 3.41 3.75 14.30
C TYR A 28 3.77 4.29 15.68
N ILE A 29 4.40 3.44 16.47
CA ILE A 29 4.88 3.79 17.79
C ILE A 29 6.30 3.25 17.96
N THR A 30 7.13 4.02 18.64
CA THR A 30 8.42 3.54 19.12
C THR A 30 8.65 4.01 20.54
N GLU A 31 9.39 3.23 21.30
CA GLU A 31 9.70 3.48 22.71
C GLU A 31 11.21 3.49 22.90
N LEU A 32 11.70 4.44 23.68
CA LEU A 32 13.11 4.56 24.05
C LEU A 32 13.25 5.12 25.46
N GLU A 33 14.40 4.87 26.06
CA GLU A 33 14.79 5.40 27.36
C GLU A 33 15.91 6.43 27.17
N ILE A 34 15.77 7.60 27.80
CA ILE A 34 16.76 8.66 27.74
C ILE A 34 17.80 8.41 28.85
N PRO A 35 19.08 8.14 28.52
CA PRO A 35 20.09 7.74 29.49
C PRO A 35 20.78 8.94 30.17
N TYR A 36 20.15 10.12 30.17
CA TYR A 36 20.74 11.36 30.68
C TYR A 36 19.98 11.81 31.93
N GLU A 37 20.70 11.98 33.04
CA GLU A 37 20.11 12.43 34.32
C GLU A 37 19.72 13.91 34.30
N ASN A 38 20.39 14.71 33.48
CA ASN A 38 20.26 16.17 33.42
C ASN A 38 19.10 16.61 32.49
N VAL A 39 18.11 15.74 32.27
CA VAL A 39 17.08 15.90 31.25
C VAL A 39 15.69 15.85 31.86
N GLU A 40 14.89 16.85 31.54
CA GLU A 40 13.48 16.93 31.92
C GLU A 40 12.62 16.87 30.66
N ILE A 41 11.60 16.00 30.67
CA ILE A 41 10.68 15.80 29.55
C ILE A 41 9.30 16.36 29.90
N GLU A 42 8.89 17.39 29.19
CA GLU A 42 7.58 18.03 29.33
C GLU A 42 6.85 17.98 27.97
N GLY A 43 6.00 16.96 27.79
CA GLY A 43 5.32 16.74 26.50
C GLY A 43 6.32 16.52 25.38
N SER A 44 6.27 17.36 24.33
CA SER A 44 7.22 17.33 23.20
C SER A 44 8.54 18.05 23.46
N ILE A 45 8.68 18.74 24.61
CA ILE A 45 9.86 19.54 24.92
C ILE A 45 10.78 18.74 25.83
N ILE A 46 12.05 18.65 25.42
CA ILE A 46 13.13 18.07 26.21
C ILE A 46 14.06 19.20 26.64
N LYS A 47 14.05 19.50 27.95
CA LYS A 47 14.94 20.47 28.57
C LYS A 47 16.21 19.76 29.01
N VAL A 48 17.37 20.34 28.66
CA VAL A 48 18.68 19.82 29.04
C VAL A 48 19.31 20.83 29.98
N ASN A 49 19.42 20.46 31.26
CA ASN A 49 19.89 21.32 32.34
C ASN A 49 21.41 21.17 32.48
N ASP A 50 22.16 21.65 31.48
CA ASP A 50 23.63 21.60 31.43
C ASP A 50 24.21 22.83 30.73
N HIS A 51 25.53 23.01 30.80
CA HIS A 51 26.26 24.05 30.09
C HIS A 51 25.94 23.99 28.57
N PRO A 52 25.74 25.13 27.87
CA PRO A 52 25.19 25.16 26.50
C PRO A 52 25.87 24.22 25.49
N ARG A 53 27.20 24.10 25.55
CA ARG A 53 27.97 23.19 24.69
C ARG A 53 27.66 21.71 24.96
N LYS A 54 27.51 21.31 26.23
CA LYS A 54 27.13 19.95 26.63
C LYS A 54 25.67 19.67 26.30
N ALA A 55 24.80 20.66 26.53
CA ALA A 55 23.38 20.57 26.18
C ALA A 55 23.19 20.23 24.70
N LYS A 56 23.88 20.92 23.78
CA LYS A 56 23.80 20.64 22.34
C LYS A 56 24.25 19.22 21.97
N ASN A 57 25.28 18.70 22.63
CA ASN A 57 25.74 17.33 22.41
C ASN A 57 24.71 16.30 22.91
N ILE A 58 24.08 16.55 24.06
CA ILE A 58 23.01 15.71 24.61
C ILE A 58 21.79 15.72 23.68
N GLU A 59 21.37 16.89 23.19
CA GLU A 59 20.27 17.02 22.22
C GLU A 59 20.53 16.19 20.96
N MET A 60 21.75 16.24 20.41
CA MET A 60 22.13 15.43 19.26
C MET A 60 22.18 13.92 19.59
N GLY A 61 22.62 13.57 20.79
CA GLY A 61 22.57 12.20 21.30
C GLY A 61 21.14 11.65 21.38
N ILE A 62 20.21 12.46 21.90
CA ILE A 62 18.78 12.12 21.97
C ILE A 62 18.20 11.92 20.56
N LEU A 63 18.50 12.82 19.62
CA LEU A 63 18.06 12.67 18.23
C LEU A 63 18.57 11.38 17.60
N ASN A 64 19.84 11.03 17.81
CA ASN A 64 20.40 9.77 17.34
C ASN A 64 19.72 8.54 17.96
N LEU A 65 19.39 8.60 19.27
CA LEU A 65 18.63 7.55 19.94
C LEU A 65 17.22 7.38 19.36
N ILE A 66 16.54 8.50 19.06
CA ILE A 66 15.24 8.49 18.39
C ILE A 66 15.35 7.85 17.01
N SER A 67 16.30 8.30 16.18
CA SER A 67 16.53 7.73 14.85
C SER A 67 16.84 6.23 14.91
N TYR A 68 17.69 5.80 15.85
CA TYR A 68 18.00 4.39 16.06
C TYR A 68 16.76 3.59 16.51
N SER A 69 15.96 4.14 17.41
CA SER A 69 14.74 3.49 17.89
C SER A 69 13.66 3.38 16.80
N ILE A 70 13.56 4.37 15.90
CA ILE A 70 12.69 4.29 14.71
C ILE A 70 13.18 3.19 13.76
N ALA A 71 14.50 3.05 13.56
CA ALA A 71 15.05 2.03 12.68
C ALA A 71 14.89 0.59 13.24
N THR A 72 14.89 0.43 14.57
CA THR A 72 14.99 -0.90 15.20
C THR A 72 13.73 -1.37 15.92
N ASN A 73 12.96 -0.45 16.52
CA ASN A 73 11.87 -0.72 17.47
C ASN A 73 10.51 -0.14 17.05
N LEU A 74 10.33 0.22 15.77
CA LEU A 74 9.05 0.72 15.28
C LEU A 74 8.00 -0.39 15.23
N ARG A 75 6.78 -0.10 15.71
CA ARG A 75 5.64 -1.01 15.68
C ARG A 75 4.40 -0.34 15.11
N SER A 76 3.62 -1.09 14.34
CA SER A 76 2.33 -0.63 13.82
C SER A 76 1.26 -0.68 14.91
N LYS A 77 0.54 0.44 15.10
CA LYS A 77 -0.63 0.47 16.00
C LYS A 77 -1.81 -0.31 15.43
N ILE A 78 -1.83 -0.53 14.11
CA ILE A 78 -2.92 -1.17 13.39
C ILE A 78 -2.71 -2.69 13.35
N THR A 79 -1.54 -3.14 12.91
CA THR A 79 -1.26 -4.57 12.72
C THR A 79 -0.54 -5.20 13.90
N LYS A 80 -0.07 -4.39 14.86
CA LYS A 80 0.74 -4.78 16.04
C LYS A 80 2.11 -5.38 15.71
N ARG A 81 2.46 -5.48 14.43
CA ARG A 81 3.72 -6.05 13.96
C ARG A 81 4.85 -5.03 14.00
N ARG A 82 6.08 -5.54 14.09
CA ARG A 82 7.30 -4.75 13.91
C ARG A 82 7.31 -4.16 12.50
N VAL A 83 7.80 -2.93 12.39
CA VAL A 83 7.89 -2.19 11.14
C VAL A 83 9.36 -1.94 10.84
N ILE A 84 9.78 -2.30 9.63
CA ILE A 84 11.11 -2.03 9.12
C ILE A 84 11.02 -0.73 8.31
N TYR A 85 11.74 0.29 8.78
CA TYR A 85 11.82 1.59 8.11
C TYR A 85 12.83 1.52 6.95
N ILE A 86 12.35 1.76 5.74
CA ILE A 86 13.12 1.69 4.50
C ILE A 86 13.50 3.10 4.08
N SER A 87 14.81 3.36 4.06
CA SER A 87 15.42 4.62 3.64
C SER A 87 16.67 4.35 2.81
N GLU A 88 17.30 5.40 2.31
CA GLU A 88 18.58 5.30 1.61
C GLU A 88 19.64 4.56 2.47
N PRO A 89 20.47 3.69 1.88
CA PRO A 89 20.62 3.40 0.45
C PRO A 89 19.81 2.17 -0.05
N THR A 90 18.74 1.76 0.63
CA THR A 90 17.99 0.53 0.27
C THR A 90 17.24 0.69 -1.06
N PRO A 91 17.44 -0.18 -2.08
CA PRO A 91 16.70 -0.08 -3.33
C PRO A 91 15.19 -0.31 -3.14
N LEU A 92 14.39 0.32 -4.00
CA LEU A 92 12.92 0.20 -3.98
C LEU A 92 12.37 -0.73 -5.08
N ILE A 93 13.23 -1.48 -5.76
CA ILE A 93 12.85 -2.43 -6.80
C ILE A 93 13.37 -3.81 -6.42
N GLY A 94 12.53 -4.85 -6.56
CA GLY A 94 12.92 -6.21 -6.20
C GLY A 94 11.90 -6.96 -5.36
N HIS A 95 11.02 -6.24 -4.67
CA HIS A 95 10.11 -6.79 -3.68
C HIS A 95 8.65 -6.39 -3.95
N THR A 96 7.70 -7.14 -3.41
CA THR A 96 6.28 -6.87 -3.61
C THR A 96 5.62 -6.13 -2.45
N ALA A 97 6.21 -6.07 -1.26
CA ALA A 97 5.54 -5.45 -0.12
C ALA A 97 5.64 -3.91 -0.12
N PHE A 98 6.70 -3.34 -0.69
CA PHE A 98 7.00 -1.91 -0.65
C PHE A 98 7.79 -1.49 -1.91
N GLY A 99 7.94 -0.18 -2.11
CA GLY A 99 8.73 0.38 -3.19
C GLY A 99 7.95 0.52 -4.50
N LEU A 100 8.62 0.23 -5.61
CA LEU A 100 8.14 0.48 -6.96
C LEU A 100 8.10 -0.81 -7.78
N ILE A 101 6.98 -1.05 -8.47
CA ILE A 101 6.84 -2.18 -9.38
C ILE A 101 6.41 -1.69 -10.76
N GLU A 102 7.16 -2.07 -11.78
CA GLU A 102 6.83 -1.78 -13.17
C GLU A 102 6.78 -3.09 -13.98
N ARG A 103 5.81 -3.19 -14.89
CA ARG A 103 5.57 -4.42 -15.66
C ARG A 103 5.70 -4.20 -17.17
N GLY A 104 6.58 -3.30 -17.61
CA GLY A 104 6.77 -2.93 -19.01
C GLY A 104 5.61 -2.14 -19.62
N ARG A 105 4.85 -1.44 -18.77
CA ARG A 105 3.71 -0.58 -19.15
C ARG A 105 3.90 0.83 -18.59
N ASN A 106 3.03 1.76 -18.93
CA ASN A 106 3.01 3.12 -18.40
C ASN A 106 2.59 3.21 -16.92
N ILE A 107 2.05 2.13 -16.36
CA ILE A 107 1.74 2.03 -14.93
C ILE A 107 3.00 1.73 -14.13
N ILE A 108 3.24 2.54 -13.10
CA ILE A 108 4.19 2.29 -12.01
C ILE A 108 3.38 2.10 -10.73
N GLN A 109 3.44 0.93 -10.13
CA GLN A 109 2.83 0.68 -8.82
C GLN A 109 3.73 1.31 -7.74
N VAL A 110 3.16 2.11 -6.85
CA VAL A 110 3.88 2.85 -5.81
C VAL A 110 3.37 2.41 -4.45
N ARG A 111 4.27 1.87 -3.61
CA ARG A 111 3.93 1.23 -2.33
C ARG A 111 4.76 1.84 -1.21
N GLY A 112 4.23 2.89 -0.58
CA GLY A 112 4.90 3.58 0.54
C GLY A 112 4.91 2.78 1.84
N HIS A 113 4.01 1.81 2.01
CA HIS A 113 3.98 0.93 3.17
C HIS A 113 3.28 -0.38 2.87
N CYS A 114 3.19 -1.23 3.88
CA CYS A 114 2.28 -2.36 3.91
C CYS A 114 1.61 -2.51 5.28
N GLY A 115 0.52 -3.28 5.33
CA GLY A 115 -0.36 -3.39 6.49
C GLY A 115 -1.77 -2.89 6.17
N CYS A 116 -2.77 -3.47 6.82
CA CYS A 116 -4.17 -3.16 6.57
C CYS A 116 -4.95 -3.08 7.90
N ASN A 117 -5.95 -2.21 7.92
CA ASN A 117 -6.90 -2.05 9.01
C ASN A 117 -8.06 -3.06 8.96
N LEU A 118 -8.15 -3.86 7.89
CA LEU A 118 -9.13 -4.94 7.73
C LEU A 118 -8.49 -6.32 7.83
N ASN A 119 -9.32 -7.33 8.02
CA ASN A 119 -8.93 -8.74 8.05
C ASN A 119 -9.78 -9.55 7.07
N CYS A 120 -9.91 -9.09 5.82
CA CYS A 120 -10.81 -9.70 4.84
C CYS A 120 -10.59 -11.21 4.66
N ILE A 121 -11.66 -12.01 4.73
CA ILE A 121 -11.57 -13.48 4.73
C ILE A 121 -11.02 -14.10 3.42
N PHE A 122 -10.85 -13.27 2.40
CA PHE A 122 -10.38 -13.61 1.06
C PHE A 122 -9.08 -12.87 0.66
N CYS A 123 -8.45 -12.17 1.60
CA CYS A 123 -7.27 -11.36 1.31
C CYS A 123 -6.17 -12.21 0.66
N SER A 124 -5.71 -11.79 -0.52
CA SER A 124 -4.69 -12.49 -1.33
C SER A 124 -3.34 -12.60 -0.63
N VAL A 125 -3.08 -11.75 0.35
CA VAL A 125 -1.83 -11.70 1.11
C VAL A 125 -2.05 -11.81 2.62
N ASP A 126 -3.20 -12.33 3.08
CA ASP A 126 -3.46 -12.61 4.51
C ASP A 126 -3.13 -11.41 5.43
N GLU A 127 -3.57 -10.21 5.03
CA GLU A 127 -3.21 -8.98 5.72
C GLU A 127 -4.09 -8.65 6.93
N GLY A 128 -3.61 -7.72 7.76
CA GLY A 128 -4.32 -7.19 8.92
C GLY A 128 -3.80 -7.74 10.25
N GLU A 129 -4.42 -7.28 11.34
CA GLU A 129 -3.97 -7.57 12.72
C GLU A 129 -3.86 -9.07 13.03
N TYR A 130 -4.85 -9.86 12.61
CA TYR A 130 -4.89 -11.31 12.84
C TYR A 130 -4.27 -12.14 11.71
N SER A 131 -3.31 -11.57 10.98
CA SER A 131 -2.54 -12.33 9.99
C SER A 131 -1.88 -13.56 10.65
N LYS A 132 -1.86 -14.68 9.94
CA LYS A 132 -1.15 -15.89 10.39
C LYS A 132 0.18 -16.08 9.68
N THR A 133 0.41 -15.33 8.60
CA THR A 133 1.56 -15.51 7.73
C THR A 133 2.49 -14.30 7.69
N ARG A 134 2.05 -13.12 8.15
CA ARG A 134 2.87 -11.90 8.13
C ARG A 134 3.56 -11.70 9.48
N LYS A 135 4.88 -11.53 9.43
CA LYS A 135 5.76 -11.28 10.59
C LYS A 135 6.05 -9.78 10.75
N ASN A 136 6.48 -9.13 9.68
CA ASN A 136 6.89 -7.72 9.68
C ASN A 136 6.09 -6.88 8.68
N ASP A 137 5.98 -5.59 8.98
CA ASP A 137 5.59 -4.54 8.03
C ASP A 137 6.79 -3.70 7.60
N TYR A 138 6.60 -2.91 6.56
CA TYR A 138 7.57 -2.01 5.96
C TYR A 138 6.94 -0.63 5.83
N TYR A 139 7.75 0.39 6.07
CA TYR A 139 7.40 1.78 5.83
C TYR A 139 8.54 2.43 5.04
N VAL A 140 8.25 3.00 3.90
CA VAL A 140 9.23 3.67 3.04
C VAL A 140 9.20 5.16 3.32
N ASP A 141 10.37 5.74 3.52
CA ASP A 141 10.54 7.18 3.57
C ASP A 141 10.00 7.86 2.30
N LEU A 142 9.31 8.99 2.47
CA LEU A 142 8.66 9.69 1.37
C LEU A 142 9.69 10.21 0.36
N ASP A 143 10.72 10.91 0.83
CA ASP A 143 11.70 11.57 -0.03
C ASP A 143 12.46 10.52 -0.87
N HIS A 144 12.81 9.40 -0.24
CA HIS A 144 13.40 8.26 -0.94
C HIS A 144 12.45 7.67 -2.00
N LEU A 145 11.18 7.48 -1.66
CA LEU A 145 10.18 6.96 -2.60
C LEU A 145 9.99 7.88 -3.82
N ILE A 146 9.91 9.20 -3.60
CA ILE A 146 9.78 10.20 -4.66
C ILE A 146 11.04 10.24 -5.52
N LYS A 147 12.24 10.21 -4.91
CA LYS A 147 13.52 10.19 -5.62
C LYS A 147 13.63 8.99 -6.56
N GLU A 148 13.32 7.79 -6.09
CA GLU A 148 13.36 6.58 -6.93
C GLU A 148 12.24 6.56 -7.97
N TYR A 149 11.05 7.08 -7.64
CA TYR A 149 9.96 7.22 -8.60
C TYR A 149 10.38 8.12 -9.76
N LYS A 150 11.00 9.27 -9.46
CA LYS A 150 11.47 10.22 -10.47
C LYS A 150 12.47 9.59 -11.43
N LYS A 151 13.45 8.83 -10.93
CA LYS A 151 14.41 8.07 -11.75
C LYS A 151 13.69 7.08 -12.68
N LEU A 152 12.71 6.34 -12.15
CA LEU A 152 11.95 5.38 -12.95
C LEU A 152 11.05 6.06 -13.99
N ALA A 153 10.39 7.16 -13.63
CA ALA A 153 9.57 7.95 -14.54
C ALA A 153 10.41 8.52 -15.70
N GLU A 154 11.61 9.02 -15.41
CA GLU A 154 12.60 9.45 -16.41
C GLU A 154 13.00 8.31 -17.35
N TYR A 155 13.36 7.15 -16.79
CA TYR A 155 13.70 5.97 -17.59
C TYR A 155 12.56 5.52 -18.52
N LYS A 156 11.30 5.71 -18.09
CA LYS A 156 10.10 5.37 -18.88
C LYS A 156 9.65 6.50 -19.82
N GLY A 157 10.34 7.64 -19.80
CA GLY A 157 10.16 8.77 -20.71
C GLY A 157 9.10 9.80 -20.28
N ARG A 158 8.51 9.69 -19.08
CA ARG A 158 7.49 10.63 -18.55
C ARG A 158 6.24 10.85 -19.42
N VAL A 159 5.97 10.00 -20.40
CA VAL A 159 4.81 10.17 -21.29
C VAL A 159 3.63 9.34 -20.81
N LYS A 160 2.53 10.00 -20.42
CA LYS A 160 1.25 9.36 -20.09
C LYS A 160 1.38 8.26 -19.01
N LEU A 161 2.16 8.54 -17.98
CA LEU A 161 2.39 7.60 -16.87
C LEU A 161 1.19 7.56 -15.93
N GLU A 162 0.97 6.40 -15.31
CA GLU A 162 0.06 6.25 -14.19
C GLU A 162 0.87 5.85 -12.95
N ALA A 163 0.89 6.71 -11.94
CA ALA A 163 1.32 6.30 -10.60
C ALA A 163 0.13 5.64 -9.90
N HIS A 164 0.19 4.32 -9.72
CA HIS A 164 -0.88 3.57 -9.08
C HIS A 164 -0.51 3.23 -7.64
N LEU A 165 -1.14 3.90 -6.68
CA LEU A 165 -0.99 3.61 -5.25
C LEU A 165 -1.77 2.34 -4.93
N ASP A 166 -1.04 1.25 -4.74
CA ASP A 166 -1.58 -0.03 -4.30
C ASP A 166 -0.69 -0.61 -3.20
N GLY A 167 -0.87 -1.87 -2.84
CA GLY A 167 0.04 -2.48 -1.88
C GLY A 167 -0.38 -3.84 -1.36
N GLN A 168 0.50 -4.43 -0.55
CA GLN A 168 0.11 -5.48 0.39
C GLN A 168 -0.46 -4.85 1.66
N GLY A 169 -1.59 -4.17 1.53
CA GLY A 169 -2.12 -3.31 2.59
C GLY A 169 -3.19 -2.35 2.10
N GLU A 170 -3.50 -1.36 2.92
CA GLU A 170 -4.46 -0.29 2.61
C GLU A 170 -3.70 1.03 2.36
N PRO A 171 -3.54 1.48 1.10
CA PRO A 171 -2.75 2.68 0.76
C PRO A 171 -3.14 3.94 1.54
N SER A 172 -4.42 4.10 1.91
CA SER A 172 -4.87 5.28 2.67
C SER A 172 -4.36 5.35 4.11
N LEU A 173 -3.63 4.34 4.59
CA LEU A 173 -2.93 4.37 5.88
C LEU A 173 -1.50 4.94 5.78
N TYR A 174 -1.01 5.27 4.58
CA TYR A 174 0.30 5.89 4.42
C TYR A 174 0.20 7.35 4.83
N TYR A 175 0.82 7.74 5.95
CA TYR A 175 0.59 9.05 6.56
C TYR A 175 0.82 10.26 5.63
N PRO A 176 1.92 10.34 4.87
CA PRO A 176 2.12 11.45 3.94
C PRO A 176 1.46 11.17 2.57
N LEU A 177 0.26 10.56 2.55
CA LEU A 177 -0.44 10.22 1.32
C LEU A 177 -0.69 11.44 0.43
N VAL A 178 -1.12 12.55 1.04
CA VAL A 178 -1.42 13.80 0.32
C VAL A 178 -0.15 14.35 -0.34
N ASP A 179 0.96 14.42 0.40
CA ASP A 179 2.25 14.86 -0.16
C ASP A 179 2.72 13.91 -1.27
N LEU A 180 2.58 12.58 -1.07
CA LEU A 180 2.90 11.58 -2.08
C LEU A 180 2.10 11.81 -3.37
N VAL A 181 0.79 12.04 -3.27
CA VAL A 181 -0.06 12.31 -4.43
C VAL A 181 0.38 13.60 -5.12
N GLN A 182 0.64 14.67 -4.37
CA GLN A 182 1.04 15.97 -4.91
C GLN A 182 2.37 15.88 -5.68
N GLU A 183 3.36 15.21 -5.12
CA GLU A 183 4.67 15.00 -5.75
C GLU A 183 4.56 14.13 -7.00
N LEU A 184 3.82 13.01 -6.93
CA LEU A 184 3.62 12.13 -8.08
C LEU A 184 2.85 12.82 -9.21
N SER A 185 1.82 13.60 -8.87
CA SER A 185 1.06 14.41 -9.83
C SER A 185 1.96 15.42 -10.53
N SER A 186 2.81 16.12 -9.77
CA SER A 186 3.79 17.08 -10.29
C SER A 186 4.82 16.45 -11.22
N ILE A 187 5.28 15.22 -10.92
CA ILE A 187 6.19 14.45 -11.78
C ILE A 187 5.48 13.98 -13.06
N ASN A 188 4.18 13.64 -12.96
CA ASN A 188 3.37 13.09 -14.05
C ASN A 188 2.49 14.14 -14.74
N LYS A 189 3.06 15.25 -15.22
CA LYS A 189 2.31 16.36 -15.85
C LYS A 189 1.29 15.94 -16.91
N ASP A 190 1.62 14.96 -17.76
CA ASP A 190 0.74 14.42 -18.81
C ASP A 190 0.13 13.04 -18.42
N GLY A 191 0.23 12.69 -17.14
CA GLY A 191 -0.14 11.41 -16.58
C GLY A 191 -1.29 11.51 -15.59
N ILE A 192 -1.42 10.49 -14.75
CA ILE A 192 -2.41 10.44 -13.66
C ILE A 192 -1.83 9.79 -12.41
N VAL A 193 -2.39 10.13 -11.25
CA VAL A 193 -2.21 9.39 -9.99
C VAL A 193 -3.52 8.70 -9.65
N THR A 194 -3.49 7.41 -9.38
CA THR A 194 -4.68 6.63 -9.02
C THR A 194 -4.40 5.79 -7.79
N MET A 195 -5.41 5.44 -6.99
CA MET A 195 -5.21 4.61 -5.80
C MET A 195 -6.28 3.54 -5.64
N GLN A 196 -5.95 2.48 -4.92
CA GLN A 196 -6.93 1.52 -4.40
C GLN A 196 -7.20 1.80 -2.93
N SER A 197 -8.43 1.59 -2.48
CA SER A 197 -8.77 1.68 -1.06
C SER A 197 -9.95 0.80 -0.67
N ASN A 198 -9.97 0.35 0.58
CA ASN A 198 -11.13 -0.22 1.25
C ASN A 198 -12.07 0.85 1.83
N GLY A 199 -11.70 2.13 1.75
CA GLY A 199 -12.53 3.28 2.11
C GLY A 199 -12.59 3.60 3.61
N VAL A 200 -12.22 2.67 4.50
CA VAL A 200 -12.38 2.87 5.94
C VAL A 200 -11.56 4.06 6.47
N PRO A 201 -10.29 4.28 6.07
CA PRO A 201 -9.53 5.44 6.52
C PRO A 201 -9.94 6.75 5.84
N LEU A 202 -10.72 6.69 4.74
CA LEU A 202 -11.16 7.89 4.04
C LEU A 202 -12.15 8.69 4.90
N THR A 203 -12.02 10.01 4.76
CA THR A 203 -12.86 11.05 5.35
C THR A 203 -13.06 12.13 4.28
N TYR A 204 -14.10 12.95 4.40
CA TYR A 204 -14.33 14.04 3.45
C TYR A 204 -13.11 14.96 3.33
N LYS A 205 -12.55 15.40 4.46
CA LYS A 205 -11.33 16.21 4.49
C LYS A 205 -10.17 15.57 3.72
N LEU A 206 -9.93 14.27 3.92
CA LEU A 206 -8.86 13.58 3.19
C LEU A 206 -9.16 13.50 1.69
N ILE A 207 -10.43 13.34 1.29
CA ILE A 207 -10.82 13.33 -0.12
C ILE A 207 -10.58 14.71 -0.74
N ASP A 208 -10.94 15.79 -0.05
CA ASP A 208 -10.68 17.17 -0.49
C ASP A 208 -9.17 17.43 -0.66
N GLU A 209 -8.36 17.04 0.34
CA GLU A 209 -6.90 17.16 0.27
C GLU A 209 -6.30 16.34 -0.88
N LEU A 210 -6.83 15.15 -1.16
CA LEU A 210 -6.40 14.32 -2.29
C LEU A 210 -6.83 14.90 -3.64
N GLU A 211 -8.01 15.51 -3.71
CA GLU A 211 -8.51 16.20 -4.89
C GLU A 211 -7.61 17.38 -5.23
N GLU A 212 -7.29 18.21 -4.24
CA GLU A 212 -6.38 19.35 -4.36
C GLU A 212 -4.95 18.92 -4.73
N ALA A 213 -4.47 17.79 -4.19
CA ALA A 213 -3.18 17.21 -4.54
C ALA A 213 -3.13 16.64 -5.98
N GLY A 214 -4.27 16.50 -6.65
CA GLY A 214 -4.37 16.02 -8.02
C GLY A 214 -4.54 14.51 -8.18
N LEU A 215 -5.15 13.84 -7.19
CA LEU A 215 -5.56 12.45 -7.35
C LEU A 215 -6.63 12.34 -8.44
N HIS A 216 -6.40 11.48 -9.44
CA HIS A 216 -7.33 11.32 -10.56
C HIS A 216 -8.44 10.33 -10.26
N ARG A 217 -8.13 9.19 -9.61
CA ARG A 217 -9.10 8.09 -9.42
C ARG A 217 -8.89 7.32 -8.11
N ILE A 218 -9.99 6.98 -7.45
CA ILE A 218 -10.04 6.01 -6.36
C ILE A 218 -10.78 4.75 -6.82
N ASN A 219 -10.09 3.61 -6.77
CA ASN A 219 -10.66 2.28 -6.91
C ASN A 219 -11.14 1.79 -5.53
N LEU A 220 -12.42 1.99 -5.23
CA LEU A 220 -13.03 1.72 -3.92
C LEU A 220 -13.58 0.29 -3.85
N SER A 221 -13.10 -0.49 -2.90
CA SER A 221 -13.51 -1.89 -2.72
C SER A 221 -14.82 -1.98 -1.93
N ILE A 222 -15.90 -2.42 -2.58
CA ILE A 222 -17.21 -2.67 -1.96
C ILE A 222 -17.65 -4.08 -2.35
N ASN A 223 -17.80 -4.98 -1.38
CA ASN A 223 -18.01 -6.42 -1.67
C ASN A 223 -19.38 -6.96 -1.22
N ALA A 224 -20.13 -6.17 -0.46
CA ALA A 224 -21.51 -6.44 -0.06
C ALA A 224 -22.16 -5.13 0.42
N LEU A 225 -23.49 -5.05 0.28
CA LEU A 225 -24.35 -4.00 0.82
C LEU A 225 -25.04 -4.44 2.11
N ASP A 226 -25.32 -5.74 2.26
CA ASP A 226 -25.80 -6.30 3.52
C ASP A 226 -24.76 -6.12 4.63
N GLU A 227 -25.16 -5.53 5.76
CA GLU A 227 -24.23 -5.17 6.83
C GLU A 227 -23.52 -6.39 7.43
N LYS A 228 -24.25 -7.50 7.62
CA LYS A 228 -23.70 -8.72 8.22
C LYS A 228 -22.69 -9.37 7.27
N MET A 229 -23.02 -9.48 5.99
CA MET A 229 -22.11 -9.98 4.96
C MET A 229 -20.90 -9.07 4.83
N ALA A 230 -21.08 -7.75 4.81
CA ALA A 230 -19.98 -6.79 4.67
C ALA A 230 -18.99 -6.88 5.83
N LYS A 231 -19.48 -6.95 7.08
CA LYS A 231 -18.64 -7.19 8.27
C LYS A 231 -17.90 -8.52 8.20
N MET A 232 -18.59 -9.59 7.79
CA MET A 232 -17.98 -10.91 7.61
C MET A 232 -16.88 -10.88 6.55
N LEU A 233 -17.15 -10.30 5.38
CA LEU A 233 -16.21 -10.19 4.26
C LEU A 233 -14.98 -9.36 4.62
N ALA A 234 -15.17 -8.24 5.33
CA ALA A 234 -14.10 -7.38 5.85
C ALA A 234 -13.32 -8.00 7.02
N GLY A 235 -13.89 -9.03 7.68
CA GLY A 235 -13.31 -9.66 8.87
C GLY A 235 -13.25 -8.75 10.08
N ARG A 236 -14.15 -7.77 10.16
CA ARG A 236 -14.17 -6.71 11.19
C ARG A 236 -15.60 -6.44 11.62
N LYS A 237 -15.87 -6.51 12.94
CA LYS A 237 -17.21 -6.28 13.51
C LYS A 237 -17.62 -4.81 13.47
N ASP A 238 -16.64 -3.93 13.47
CA ASP A 238 -16.75 -2.47 13.43
C ASP A 238 -16.79 -1.90 12.00
N TYR A 239 -16.74 -2.75 10.96
CA TYR A 239 -16.92 -2.30 9.58
C TYR A 239 -18.36 -1.80 9.37
N LYS A 240 -18.49 -0.60 8.79
CA LYS A 240 -19.78 0.06 8.54
C LYS A 240 -19.94 0.31 7.05
N ILE A 241 -20.75 -0.50 6.38
CA ILE A 241 -20.98 -0.37 4.93
C ILE A 241 -21.61 0.97 4.57
N GLU A 242 -22.54 1.49 5.39
CA GLU A 242 -23.16 2.81 5.19
C GLU A 242 -22.14 3.94 5.05
N LYS A 243 -21.09 3.94 5.91
CA LYS A 243 -19.98 4.91 5.80
C LYS A 243 -19.28 4.80 4.45
N ILE A 244 -19.09 3.59 3.93
CA ILE A 244 -18.38 3.39 2.66
C ILE A 244 -19.22 3.84 1.48
N LEU A 245 -20.55 3.65 1.53
CA LEU A 245 -21.47 4.16 0.52
C LEU A 245 -21.52 5.69 0.52
N ASP A 246 -21.54 6.29 1.71
CA ASP A 246 -21.44 7.74 1.90
C ASP A 246 -20.13 8.31 1.33
N ILE A 247 -18.99 7.66 1.61
CA ILE A 247 -17.70 8.00 1.01
C ILE A 247 -17.71 7.84 -0.52
N ALA A 248 -18.36 6.79 -1.05
CA ALA A 248 -18.47 6.59 -2.49
C ALA A 248 -19.24 7.73 -3.15
N GLU A 249 -20.38 8.13 -2.58
CA GLU A 249 -21.18 9.27 -3.03
C GLU A 249 -20.40 10.58 -2.92
N TYR A 250 -19.63 10.79 -1.85
CA TYR A 250 -18.78 11.96 -1.70
C TYR A 250 -17.69 12.05 -2.78
N ILE A 251 -16.97 10.94 -3.04
CA ILE A 251 -15.99 10.86 -4.14
C ILE A 251 -16.71 11.18 -5.46
N LYS A 252 -17.92 10.67 -5.68
CA LYS A 252 -18.72 10.92 -6.89
C LYS A 252 -19.01 12.41 -7.12
N ASN A 253 -19.11 13.20 -6.06
CA ASN A 253 -19.33 14.65 -6.10
C ASN A 253 -18.04 15.48 -6.18
N SER A 254 -16.87 14.86 -6.00
CA SER A 254 -15.55 15.49 -6.18
C SER A 254 -15.05 15.42 -7.63
N LYS A 255 -13.90 16.03 -7.93
CA LYS A 255 -13.16 15.85 -9.19
C LYS A 255 -12.34 14.57 -9.25
N ILE A 256 -12.35 13.74 -8.21
CA ILE A 256 -11.73 12.41 -8.24
C ILE A 256 -12.70 11.42 -8.85
N HIS A 257 -12.30 10.71 -9.91
CA HIS A 257 -13.13 9.65 -10.49
C HIS A 257 -13.34 8.50 -9.49
N LEU A 258 -14.59 8.10 -9.27
CA LEU A 258 -14.91 6.89 -8.50
C LEU A 258 -14.88 5.67 -9.42
N LEU A 259 -14.15 4.63 -9.03
CA LEU A 259 -14.34 3.30 -9.59
C LEU A 259 -14.70 2.34 -8.44
N VAL A 260 -15.90 1.76 -8.46
CA VAL A 260 -16.28 0.72 -7.50
C VAL A 260 -15.72 -0.62 -7.99
N ALA A 261 -14.99 -1.31 -7.13
CA ALA A 261 -14.26 -2.52 -7.45
C ALA A 261 -14.79 -3.72 -6.65
N PRO A 262 -15.98 -4.26 -6.98
CA PRO A 262 -16.51 -5.41 -6.28
C PRO A 262 -15.73 -6.67 -6.64
N LEU A 263 -15.50 -7.53 -5.64
CA LEU A 263 -14.89 -8.84 -5.80
C LEU A 263 -15.95 -9.94 -5.69
N LEU A 264 -16.07 -10.76 -6.73
CA LEU A 264 -16.86 -11.98 -6.69
C LEU A 264 -16.09 -13.08 -5.96
N LEU A 265 -16.68 -13.59 -4.89
CA LEU A 265 -16.32 -14.82 -4.21
C LEU A 265 -17.40 -15.86 -4.53
N PRO A 266 -17.15 -16.75 -5.51
CA PRO A 266 -18.19 -17.66 -5.96
C PRO A 266 -18.71 -18.57 -4.84
N ASN A 267 -20.03 -18.71 -4.77
CA ASN A 267 -20.79 -19.39 -3.72
C ASN A 267 -20.71 -18.75 -2.31
N ILE A 268 -20.31 -17.48 -2.22
CA ILE A 268 -20.23 -16.74 -0.95
C ILE A 268 -21.03 -15.45 -1.03
N ASN A 269 -20.76 -14.61 -2.03
CA ASN A 269 -21.36 -13.28 -2.15
C ASN A 269 -21.98 -13.02 -3.53
N ASP A 270 -22.39 -14.05 -4.27
CA ASP A 270 -22.85 -13.93 -5.65
C ASP A 270 -24.01 -12.94 -5.80
N GLU A 271 -24.99 -12.98 -4.89
CA GLU A 271 -26.11 -12.02 -4.86
C GLU A 271 -25.64 -10.60 -4.51
N GLU A 272 -24.81 -10.48 -3.48
CA GLU A 272 -24.25 -9.19 -3.03
C GLU A 272 -23.36 -8.55 -4.10
N PHE A 273 -22.63 -9.36 -4.87
CA PHE A 273 -21.83 -8.92 -6.01
C PHE A 273 -22.71 -8.24 -7.05
N LYS A 274 -23.85 -8.84 -7.41
CA LYS A 274 -24.81 -8.21 -8.33
C LYS A 274 -25.44 -6.95 -7.73
N LYS A 275 -25.84 -6.97 -6.44
CA LYS A 275 -26.40 -5.79 -5.75
C LYS A 275 -25.43 -4.61 -5.74
N VAL A 276 -24.13 -4.82 -5.52
CA VAL A 276 -23.13 -3.76 -5.57
C VAL A 276 -23.00 -3.18 -7.00
N ILE A 277 -23.06 -4.04 -8.02
CA ILE A 277 -23.08 -3.58 -9.43
C ILE A 277 -24.33 -2.73 -9.68
N ASP A 278 -25.52 -3.20 -9.29
CA ASP A 278 -26.78 -2.46 -9.44
C ASP A 278 -26.69 -1.09 -8.77
N TYR A 279 -26.30 -1.05 -7.49
CA TYR A 279 -26.08 0.19 -6.73
C TYR A 279 -25.12 1.15 -7.45
N THR A 280 -24.01 0.65 -7.99
CA THR A 280 -23.02 1.50 -8.64
C THR A 280 -23.55 2.08 -9.95
N VAL A 281 -24.33 1.31 -10.70
CA VAL A 281 -25.00 1.78 -11.93
C VAL A 281 -26.02 2.87 -11.59
N GLU A 282 -26.85 2.65 -10.57
CA GLU A 282 -27.83 3.63 -10.09
C GLU A 282 -27.14 4.92 -9.62
N LEU A 283 -26.05 4.80 -8.87
CA LEU A 283 -25.25 5.94 -8.41
C LEU A 283 -24.69 6.74 -9.60
N ASP A 284 -24.15 6.07 -10.62
CA ASP A 284 -23.64 6.77 -11.81
C ASP A 284 -24.74 7.44 -12.64
N GLN A 285 -25.96 6.91 -12.64
CA GLN A 285 -27.11 7.56 -13.28
C GLN A 285 -27.55 8.80 -12.52
N ARG A 286 -27.61 8.73 -11.18
CA ARG A 286 -27.97 9.85 -10.31
C ARG A 286 -26.94 10.98 -10.33
N ILE A 287 -25.65 10.63 -10.22
CA ILE A 287 -24.55 11.58 -10.04
C ILE A 287 -23.52 11.35 -11.13
N LYS A 288 -23.61 12.13 -12.20
CA LYS A 288 -22.67 12.05 -13.32
C LYS A 288 -21.36 12.74 -12.96
N GLN A 289 -20.24 12.02 -13.13
CA GLN A 289 -18.91 12.61 -13.03
C GLN A 289 -18.40 13.03 -14.40
N ASN A 290 -17.86 14.23 -14.49
CA ASN A 290 -17.29 14.79 -15.73
C ASN A 290 -15.76 14.68 -15.77
N VAL A 291 -15.16 13.80 -14.96
CA VAL A 291 -13.71 13.59 -14.89
C VAL A 291 -13.26 12.83 -16.15
N ILE A 292 -12.41 13.46 -16.96
CA ILE A 292 -11.86 12.87 -18.18
C ILE A 292 -10.46 12.34 -17.88
N ASN A 293 -10.22 11.07 -18.20
CA ASN A 293 -8.89 10.49 -18.12
C ASN A 293 -8.02 11.06 -19.26
N PRO A 294 -6.94 11.82 -18.95
CA PRO A 294 -6.07 12.43 -19.97
C PRO A 294 -5.27 11.39 -20.78
N LEU A 295 -5.17 10.15 -20.29
CA LEU A 295 -4.54 9.06 -21.04
C LEU A 295 -5.39 8.62 -22.24
N THR A 296 -6.72 8.62 -22.08
CA THR A 296 -7.70 8.08 -23.06
C THR A 296 -8.57 9.13 -23.73
N ASN A 297 -8.63 10.36 -23.19
CA ASN A 297 -9.61 11.40 -23.53
C ASN A 297 -11.07 10.94 -23.37
N LYS A 298 -11.32 10.01 -22.45
CA LYS A 298 -12.65 9.48 -22.13
C LYS A 298 -12.82 9.40 -20.61
N ARG A 299 -14.06 9.23 -20.14
CA ARG A 299 -14.31 8.87 -18.74
C ARG A 299 -13.78 7.47 -18.47
N ASP A 300 -13.24 7.27 -17.28
CA ASP A 300 -12.90 5.93 -16.82
C ASP A 300 -14.20 5.12 -16.59
N PRO A 301 -14.17 3.78 -16.72
CA PRO A 301 -15.27 2.94 -16.27
C PRO A 301 -15.59 3.17 -14.78
N ILE A 302 -16.88 3.14 -14.44
CA ILE A 302 -17.34 3.26 -13.04
C ILE A 302 -17.18 1.96 -12.24
N LEU A 303 -17.11 0.82 -12.93
CA LEU A 303 -17.05 -0.51 -12.32
C LEU A 303 -15.80 -1.26 -12.76
N GLY A 304 -15.01 -1.75 -11.80
CA GLY A 304 -13.91 -2.69 -12.04
C GLY A 304 -14.17 -4.01 -11.34
N CYS A 305 -15.06 -4.82 -11.91
CA CYS A 305 -15.44 -6.13 -11.38
C CYS A 305 -14.24 -7.09 -11.33
N GLN A 306 -14.05 -7.77 -10.19
CA GLN A 306 -12.92 -8.66 -9.96
C GLN A 306 -13.38 -10.07 -9.60
N LEU A 307 -12.58 -11.07 -9.94
CA LEU A 307 -12.77 -12.45 -9.51
C LEU A 307 -11.76 -12.80 -8.41
N CYS A 308 -12.24 -13.32 -7.28
CA CYS A 308 -11.38 -13.76 -6.20
C CYS A 308 -10.48 -14.92 -6.65
N LYS A 309 -9.16 -14.73 -6.50
CA LYS A 309 -8.15 -15.76 -6.75
C LYS A 309 -7.55 -16.26 -5.44
N ILE A 310 -7.16 -17.54 -5.43
CA ILE A 310 -6.45 -18.14 -4.31
C ILE A 310 -4.95 -18.00 -4.53
N TYR A 311 -4.26 -17.56 -3.49
CA TYR A 311 -2.81 -17.40 -3.46
C TYR A 311 -2.23 -18.22 -2.30
N GLN A 312 -0.98 -18.65 -2.44
CA GLN A 312 -0.31 -19.55 -1.48
C GLN A 312 -0.35 -19.04 -0.03
N LEU A 313 -0.13 -17.73 0.16
CA LEU A 313 -0.13 -17.07 1.48
C LEU A 313 -1.40 -16.22 1.69
N GLY A 314 -2.46 -16.48 0.93
CA GLY A 314 -3.73 -15.78 1.01
C GLY A 314 -4.77 -16.56 1.82
N ARG A 315 -5.84 -15.88 2.21
CA ARG A 315 -6.98 -16.53 2.90
C ARG A 315 -7.97 -17.07 1.89
N LYS A 316 -8.49 -18.27 2.16
CA LYS A 316 -9.53 -18.93 1.37
C LYS A 316 -10.74 -19.24 2.25
N PRO A 317 -11.91 -18.64 2.01
CA PRO A 317 -13.13 -19.04 2.69
C PRO A 317 -13.49 -20.49 2.35
N LYS A 318 -13.85 -21.29 3.37
CA LYS A 318 -14.07 -22.75 3.23
C LYS A 318 -15.11 -23.13 2.16
N LYS A 319 -16.19 -22.36 2.04
CA LYS A 319 -17.31 -22.63 1.12
C LYS A 319 -17.13 -22.02 -0.28
N MET A 320 -16.03 -21.30 -0.53
CA MET A 320 -15.81 -20.58 -1.79
C MET A 320 -15.42 -21.56 -2.91
N LYS A 321 -16.16 -21.50 -4.02
CA LYS A 321 -15.81 -22.23 -5.24
C LYS A 321 -14.72 -21.49 -6.01
N VAL A 322 -13.91 -22.23 -6.76
CA VAL A 322 -12.91 -21.66 -7.68
C VAL A 322 -13.53 -21.59 -9.06
N TRP A 323 -13.55 -20.40 -9.65
CA TRP A 323 -13.96 -20.19 -11.04
C TRP A 323 -12.74 -19.84 -11.90
N ASP A 324 -12.83 -20.13 -13.19
CA ASP A 324 -11.97 -19.55 -14.21
C ASP A 324 -12.51 -18.19 -14.67
N PHE A 325 -11.71 -17.50 -15.50
CA PHE A 325 -12.07 -16.20 -16.05
C PHE A 325 -13.11 -16.28 -17.16
N GLU A 326 -13.22 -17.39 -17.90
CA GLU A 326 -14.20 -17.51 -18.98
C GLU A 326 -15.61 -17.48 -18.43
N LYS A 327 -15.87 -18.27 -17.38
CA LYS A 327 -17.12 -18.29 -16.65
C LYS A 327 -17.43 -16.93 -16.02
N PHE A 328 -16.43 -16.28 -15.43
CA PHE A 328 -16.59 -14.95 -14.85
C PHE A 328 -16.97 -13.89 -15.91
N TYR A 329 -16.26 -13.84 -17.03
CA TYR A 329 -16.59 -12.90 -18.10
C TYR A 329 -17.93 -13.23 -18.77
N SER A 330 -18.32 -14.50 -18.85
CA SER A 330 -19.66 -14.88 -19.30
C SER A 330 -20.74 -14.30 -18.38
N LEU A 331 -20.57 -14.38 -17.06
CA LEU A 331 -21.49 -13.78 -16.10
C LEU A 331 -21.59 -12.25 -16.29
N LEU A 332 -20.45 -11.57 -16.42
CA LEU A 332 -20.44 -10.12 -16.62
C LEU A 332 -21.15 -9.71 -17.91
N ARG A 333 -20.96 -10.46 -19.01
CA ARG A 333 -21.69 -10.22 -20.28
C ARG A 333 -23.20 -10.41 -20.12
N THR A 334 -23.64 -11.39 -19.33
CA THR A 334 -25.07 -11.56 -19.01
C THR A 334 -25.62 -10.31 -18.32
N TYR A 335 -24.91 -9.77 -17.33
CA TYR A 335 -25.31 -8.54 -16.66
C TYR A 335 -25.29 -7.33 -17.60
N GLU A 336 -24.27 -7.17 -18.45
CA GLU A 336 -24.24 -6.11 -19.48
C GLU A 336 -25.49 -6.16 -20.38
N LEU A 337 -25.92 -7.37 -20.80
CA LEU A 337 -27.13 -7.56 -21.59
C LEU A 337 -28.41 -7.19 -20.82
N GLU A 338 -28.48 -7.51 -19.52
CA GLU A 338 -29.60 -7.12 -18.65
C GLU A 338 -29.74 -5.60 -18.56
N TYR A 339 -28.64 -4.88 -18.36
CA TYR A 339 -28.65 -3.41 -18.32
C TYR A 339 -28.98 -2.81 -19.69
N LYS A 340 -28.43 -3.37 -20.77
CA LYS A 340 -28.74 -2.93 -22.13
C LYS A 340 -30.24 -3.05 -22.46
N LYS A 341 -30.91 -4.12 -21.99
CA LYS A 341 -32.37 -4.27 -22.12
C LYS A 341 -33.16 -3.19 -21.38
N LYS A 342 -32.59 -2.61 -20.32
CA LYS A 342 -33.14 -1.47 -19.58
C LYS A 342 -32.75 -0.11 -20.18
N GLY A 343 -32.07 -0.08 -21.34
CA GLY A 343 -31.58 1.15 -21.96
C GLY A 343 -30.35 1.77 -21.28
N ILE A 344 -29.65 0.99 -20.45
CA ILE A 344 -28.48 1.45 -19.70
C ILE A 344 -27.22 0.87 -20.35
N ASP A 345 -26.33 1.74 -20.82
CA ASP A 345 -25.01 1.33 -21.32
C ASP A 345 -24.01 1.29 -20.16
N VAL A 346 -23.55 0.09 -19.82
CA VAL A 346 -22.53 -0.14 -18.79
C VAL A 346 -21.52 -1.16 -19.29
N LYS A 347 -20.25 -0.89 -19.05
CA LYS A 347 -19.15 -1.78 -19.38
C LYS A 347 -18.61 -2.45 -18.12
N LEU A 348 -18.78 -3.76 -18.04
CA LEU A 348 -18.31 -4.62 -16.95
C LEU A 348 -17.09 -5.44 -17.36
N VAL A 349 -17.00 -5.84 -18.64
CA VAL A 349 -15.82 -6.52 -19.17
C VAL A 349 -14.78 -5.50 -19.62
N LEU A 350 -13.84 -5.20 -18.73
CA LEU A 350 -12.80 -4.20 -18.95
C LEU A 350 -11.56 -4.77 -19.63
N SER A 351 -10.83 -3.87 -20.28
CA SER A 351 -9.51 -4.11 -20.87
C SER A 351 -8.52 -3.05 -20.39
N PRO A 352 -7.20 -3.31 -20.43
CA PRO A 352 -6.20 -2.30 -20.10
C PRO A 352 -6.33 -1.01 -20.92
N LYS A 353 -6.85 -1.09 -22.15
CA LYS A 353 -7.04 0.09 -23.02
C LYS A 353 -8.08 1.06 -22.49
N ASP A 354 -9.06 0.58 -21.71
CA ASP A 354 -10.11 1.43 -21.12
C ASP A 354 -9.54 2.44 -20.13
N PHE A 355 -8.40 2.14 -19.53
CA PHE A 355 -7.67 3.02 -18.62
C PHE A 355 -6.46 3.71 -19.27
N GLY A 356 -6.27 3.55 -20.58
CA GLY A 356 -5.12 4.12 -21.29
C GLY A 356 -3.81 3.39 -21.03
N THR A 357 -3.86 2.15 -20.53
CA THR A 357 -2.67 1.34 -20.31
C THR A 357 -2.01 0.98 -21.65
N HIS A 358 -0.72 1.26 -21.77
CA HIS A 358 0.08 0.98 -22.97
C HIS A 358 1.51 0.57 -22.61
N ARG A 359 2.24 0.02 -23.58
CA ARG A 359 3.63 -0.44 -23.37
C ARG A 359 4.57 0.74 -23.18
N ARG A 360 5.53 0.59 -22.26
CA ARG A 360 6.67 1.50 -22.05
C ARG A 360 7.93 0.70 -21.83
N LYS A 361 9.09 1.36 -21.87
CA LYS A 361 10.39 0.74 -21.62
C LYS A 361 10.35 -0.04 -20.29
N ARG A 362 10.73 -1.31 -20.32
CA ARG A 362 10.86 -2.19 -19.15
C ARG A 362 12.26 -2.04 -18.57
N LEU A 363 12.39 -2.12 -17.25
CA LEU A 363 13.70 -2.24 -16.62
C LEU A 363 14.32 -3.60 -16.99
N PRO A 364 15.62 -3.65 -17.31
CA PRO A 364 16.28 -4.90 -17.61
C PRO A 364 16.28 -5.80 -16.39
N TYR A 365 16.16 -7.11 -16.62
CA TYR A 365 16.40 -8.09 -15.56
C TYR A 365 17.90 -8.14 -15.27
N VAL A 366 18.28 -7.95 -14.01
CA VAL A 366 19.68 -7.96 -13.58
C VAL A 366 20.12 -9.31 -13.00
N PHE A 367 19.17 -10.26 -12.86
CA PHE A 367 19.43 -11.64 -12.49
C PHE A 367 18.73 -12.62 -13.44
N LYS A 368 19.35 -13.79 -13.64
CA LYS A 368 18.78 -14.91 -14.40
C LYS A 368 18.20 -15.96 -13.46
N VAL A 369 17.12 -16.62 -13.87
CA VAL A 369 16.62 -17.81 -13.15
C VAL A 369 17.68 -18.91 -13.21
N GLY A 370 17.96 -19.53 -12.06
CA GLY A 370 19.02 -20.53 -11.89
C GLY A 370 20.40 -19.94 -11.58
N GLU A 371 20.58 -18.61 -11.67
CA GLU A 371 21.82 -17.95 -11.29
C GLU A 371 22.12 -18.16 -9.81
N VAL A 372 23.38 -18.44 -9.50
CA VAL A 372 23.86 -18.66 -8.14
C VAL A 372 24.78 -17.52 -7.76
N ILE A 373 24.47 -16.84 -6.66
CA ILE A 373 25.19 -15.64 -6.20
C ILE A 373 25.46 -15.74 -4.70
N LYS A 374 26.45 -14.98 -4.24
CA LYS A 374 26.71 -14.76 -2.81
C LYS A 374 26.10 -13.41 -2.44
N VAL A 375 25.30 -13.38 -1.39
CA VAL A 375 24.62 -12.17 -0.94
C VAL A 375 24.66 -12.08 0.58
N LYS A 376 24.53 -10.87 1.10
CA LYS A 376 24.41 -10.61 2.54
C LYS A 376 22.98 -10.14 2.82
N PRO A 377 22.12 -10.95 3.47
CA PRO A 377 20.81 -10.49 3.91
C PRO A 377 20.98 -9.39 4.96
N ILE A 378 20.29 -8.26 4.79
CA ILE A 378 20.40 -7.10 5.69
C ILE A 378 19.06 -6.67 6.27
N LEU A 379 17.94 -7.15 5.73
CA LEU A 379 16.60 -6.91 6.29
C LEU A 379 15.94 -8.24 6.62
N ASP A 380 15.15 -8.22 7.70
CA ASP A 380 14.24 -9.30 8.04
C ASP A 380 13.06 -9.32 7.05
N GLY A 381 12.51 -10.52 6.81
CA GLY A 381 11.49 -10.73 5.80
C GLY A 381 10.07 -10.39 6.26
N ARG A 382 9.15 -10.41 5.30
CA ARG A 382 7.73 -10.16 5.53
C ARG A 382 7.05 -11.31 6.27
N VAL A 383 7.56 -12.53 6.08
CA VAL A 383 7.00 -13.78 6.59
C VAL A 383 8.07 -14.58 7.29
N TYR A 384 7.68 -15.59 8.07
CA TYR A 384 8.63 -16.52 8.66
C TYR A 384 9.33 -17.36 7.59
N GLY A 385 10.64 -17.56 7.75
CA GLY A 385 11.51 -18.22 6.78
C GLY A 385 11.96 -17.30 5.64
N GLU A 386 11.89 -15.99 5.81
CA GLU A 386 12.24 -15.00 4.79
C GLU A 386 13.24 -13.96 5.32
N VAL A 387 14.24 -13.64 4.51
CA VAL A 387 15.13 -12.48 4.69
C VAL A 387 15.31 -11.77 3.36
N LEU A 388 15.68 -10.49 3.39
CA LEU A 388 15.94 -9.69 2.19
C LEU A 388 17.41 -9.33 2.09
N ALA A 389 17.99 -9.56 0.92
CA ALA A 389 19.32 -9.11 0.56
C ALA A 389 19.24 -8.01 -0.51
N ILE A 390 20.31 -7.22 -0.60
CA ILE A 390 20.51 -6.22 -1.64
C ILE A 390 21.67 -6.66 -2.51
N GLU A 391 21.46 -6.70 -3.82
CA GLU A 391 22.52 -6.95 -4.79
C GLU A 391 22.13 -6.34 -6.15
N ARG A 392 23.11 -5.81 -6.90
CA ARG A 392 22.90 -5.13 -8.20
C ARG A 392 21.77 -4.10 -8.19
N ASP A 393 21.70 -3.28 -7.13
CA ASP A 393 20.66 -2.26 -6.93
C ASP A 393 19.22 -2.85 -6.89
N ARG A 394 19.07 -4.09 -6.44
CA ARG A 394 17.75 -4.74 -6.29
C ARG A 394 17.62 -5.44 -4.95
N ILE A 395 16.39 -5.50 -4.48
CA ILE A 395 15.99 -6.37 -3.38
C ILE A 395 15.83 -7.80 -3.90
N ILE A 396 16.36 -8.76 -3.15
CA ILE A 396 16.20 -10.19 -3.38
C ILE A 396 15.51 -10.78 -2.16
N GLN A 397 14.33 -11.36 -2.38
CA GLN A 397 13.59 -12.10 -1.37
C GLN A 397 14.17 -13.51 -1.26
N ILE A 398 14.80 -13.84 -0.13
CA ILE A 398 15.36 -15.18 0.12
C ILE A 398 14.39 -15.92 1.02
N ILE A 399 13.76 -16.97 0.48
CA ILE A 399 12.70 -17.75 1.16
C ILE A 399 13.24 -19.10 1.65
N ASN A 400 12.41 -19.82 2.41
CA ASN A 400 12.72 -21.13 2.98
C ASN A 400 13.97 -21.14 3.88
N CYS A 401 14.28 -20.01 4.50
CA CYS A 401 15.41 -19.86 5.41
C CYS A 401 15.17 -20.61 6.72
N LYS A 402 16.16 -21.42 7.15
CA LYS A 402 16.21 -21.97 8.51
C LYS A 402 17.05 -21.04 9.38
N ASN A 403 16.59 -20.74 10.60
CA ASN A 403 17.27 -19.82 11.52
C ASN A 403 17.58 -18.45 10.89
N GLU A 404 16.57 -17.79 10.32
CA GLU A 404 16.68 -16.52 9.59
C GLU A 404 17.48 -15.43 10.32
N ASP A 405 17.33 -15.30 11.64
CA ASP A 405 18.08 -14.33 12.45
C ASP A 405 19.60 -14.54 12.39
N LYS A 406 20.06 -15.79 12.19
CA LYS A 406 21.48 -16.12 12.04
C LYS A 406 22.03 -15.79 10.66
N LEU A 407 21.16 -15.62 9.66
CA LEU A 407 21.55 -15.28 8.29
C LEU A 407 21.74 -13.77 8.11
N LEU A 408 21.08 -12.95 8.94
CA LEU A 408 21.25 -11.51 8.91
C LEU A 408 22.72 -11.13 9.10
N ASN A 409 23.20 -10.28 8.22
CA ASN A 409 24.57 -9.81 8.17
C ASN A 409 25.64 -10.88 7.93
N ARG A 410 25.28 -12.07 7.44
CA ARG A 410 26.23 -13.11 7.02
C ARG A 410 26.15 -13.35 5.52
N GLU A 411 27.28 -13.69 4.90
CA GLU A 411 27.30 -14.08 3.50
C GLU A 411 26.62 -15.45 3.34
N VAL A 412 25.67 -15.54 2.42
CA VAL A 412 24.92 -16.76 2.09
C VAL A 412 24.93 -16.94 0.58
N LYS A 413 25.15 -18.19 0.14
CA LYS A 413 25.04 -18.56 -1.27
C LYS A 413 23.58 -18.89 -1.56
N VAL A 414 23.01 -18.27 -2.59
CA VAL A 414 21.60 -18.43 -2.95
C VAL A 414 21.45 -18.69 -4.44
N LYS A 415 20.37 -19.39 -4.81
CA LYS A 415 19.96 -19.62 -6.20
C LYS A 415 18.71 -18.82 -6.52
N ILE A 416 18.73 -18.03 -7.58
CA ILE A 416 17.57 -17.27 -8.05
C ILE A 416 16.52 -18.24 -8.62
N LEU A 417 15.33 -18.25 -8.04
CA LEU A 417 14.19 -19.07 -8.47
C LEU A 417 13.28 -18.32 -9.45
N ARG A 418 13.19 -17.00 -9.32
CA ARG A 418 12.27 -16.16 -10.11
C ARG A 418 12.80 -14.74 -10.26
N ASN A 419 12.57 -14.11 -11.41
CA ASN A 419 12.94 -12.72 -11.71
C ASN A 419 11.81 -11.89 -12.38
N LYS A 420 10.58 -12.41 -12.42
CA LYS A 420 9.47 -11.82 -13.19
C LYS A 420 9.13 -10.41 -12.70
N ASP A 421 9.03 -9.47 -13.65
CA ASP A 421 8.71 -8.06 -13.40
C ASP A 421 9.67 -7.37 -12.40
N ASN A 422 10.96 -7.76 -12.44
CA ASN A 422 12.00 -7.27 -11.52
C ASN A 422 11.69 -7.57 -10.04
N ILE A 423 10.89 -8.62 -9.79
CA ILE A 423 10.70 -9.19 -8.46
C ILE A 423 11.55 -10.45 -8.38
N TYR A 424 12.51 -10.46 -7.46
CA TYR A 424 13.51 -11.52 -7.35
C TYR A 424 13.25 -12.39 -6.13
N VAL A 425 13.11 -13.70 -6.36
CA VAL A 425 12.96 -14.70 -5.30
C VAL A 425 14.12 -15.68 -5.43
N ALA A 426 14.77 -15.98 -4.31
CA ALA A 426 15.90 -16.88 -4.21
C ALA A 426 15.74 -17.84 -3.02
N GLU A 427 16.55 -18.89 -3.00
CA GLU A 427 16.61 -19.86 -1.90
C GLU A 427 18.09 -20.16 -1.57
N PRO A 428 18.43 -20.37 -0.28
CA PRO A 428 19.78 -20.80 0.12
C PRO A 428 20.15 -22.16 -0.50
N ILE A 429 21.44 -22.35 -0.82
CA ILE A 429 21.97 -23.62 -1.33
C ILE A 429 23.04 -24.25 -0.45
#